data_AF-A0A382SPH2-F1
#
_entry.id   AF-A0A382SPH2-F1
#
_cell.length_a   1.000
_cell.length_b   1.000
_cell.length_c   1.000
_cell.angle_alpha   90.00
_cell.angle_beta   90.00
_cell.angle_gamma   90.00
#
_symmetry.space_group_name_H-M   'P 1'
#
loop_
_entity.id
_entity.type
_entity.pdbx_description
1 polymer ?
#
loop_
_entity_poly.entity_id
_entity_poly.type
_entity_poly.pdbx_seq_one_letter_code
_entity_poly.pdbx_strand_id
1 'polypeptide(L)'
;MQKKEDNFMTCSLLAQLPMYDWPEISTATDALWHAIREALAVRGIPAPHELDRSHSAEDAWHSNNLLLSQTCGLPLVKTLRKHVQVLGCFTYEGITPAGDYYSVIITRASCGQDLTNMRGKRTAINGTDSYSGCLALQCAVAPISSTGGYFSGVQVSGSHRESIRAVVNG
;
A
#
# COMPACT_ATOMS: atom_id res chain seq x y z
N MET A 1 -29.43 29.62 33.35
CA MET A 1 -29.20 29.57 31.89
C MET A 1 -28.03 28.63 31.65
N GLN A 2 -28.33 27.36 31.36
CA GLN A 2 -27.34 26.35 31.01
C GLN A 2 -26.87 26.64 29.57
N LYS A 3 -25.61 27.01 29.38
CA LYS A 3 -25.03 27.01 28.02
C LYS A 3 -24.93 25.55 27.59
N LYS A 4 -25.67 25.19 26.54
CA LYS A 4 -25.42 23.98 25.77
C LYS A 4 -24.02 24.12 25.20
N GLU A 5 -23.08 23.30 25.67
CA GLU A 5 -21.86 23.02 24.94
C GLU A 5 -22.28 22.21 23.72
N ASP A 6 -22.31 22.89 22.57
CA ASP A 6 -22.41 22.24 21.29
C ASP A 6 -21.19 21.34 21.15
N ASN A 7 -21.42 20.03 21.26
CA ASN A 7 -20.44 18.99 21.03
C ASN A 7 -20.12 18.97 19.53
N PHE A 8 -19.32 19.95 19.08
CA PHE A 8 -18.58 19.82 17.83
C PHE A 8 -17.67 18.61 18.02
N MET A 9 -18.09 17.45 17.48
CA MET A 9 -17.17 16.38 17.12
C MET A 9 -16.07 17.04 16.27
N THR A 10 -14.96 17.40 16.91
CA THR A 10 -13.73 17.78 16.21
C THR A 10 -13.38 16.57 15.37
N CYS A 11 -13.63 16.65 14.07
CA CYS A 11 -13.23 15.63 13.13
C CYS A 11 -11.69 15.61 13.15
N SER A 12 -11.12 14.66 13.89
CA SER A 12 -9.68 14.53 14.06
C SER A 12 -9.02 14.33 12.71
N LEU A 13 -7.92 15.05 12.46
CA LEU A 13 -7.08 14.85 11.27
C LEU A 13 -6.59 13.41 11.19
N LEU A 14 -6.46 12.90 9.97
CA LEU A 14 -6.02 11.54 9.69
C LEU A 14 -4.62 11.55 9.05
N ALA A 15 -3.75 10.69 9.55
CA ALA A 15 -2.46 10.40 8.94
C ALA A 15 -2.30 8.89 8.83
N GLN A 16 -1.92 8.38 7.65
CA GLN A 16 -1.66 6.95 7.45
C GLN A 16 -0.35 6.73 6.68
N LEU A 17 0.33 5.63 6.93
CA LEU A 17 1.43 5.14 6.08
C LEU A 17 1.18 3.65 5.76
N PRO A 18 0.10 3.33 5.03
CA PRO A 18 -0.42 1.96 5.01
C PRO A 18 0.37 1.00 4.12
N MET A 19 1.29 1.48 3.27
CA MET A 19 2.01 0.59 2.36
C MET A 19 3.21 -0.03 3.07
N TYR A 20 3.15 -1.34 3.24
CA TYR A 20 4.19 -2.18 3.86
C TYR A 20 4.37 -1.99 5.38
N ASP A 21 3.41 -1.41 6.09
CA ASP A 21 3.45 -1.23 7.56
C ASP A 21 3.22 -2.55 8.31
N TRP A 22 4.18 -3.46 8.19
CA TRP A 22 4.14 -4.75 8.86
C TRP A 22 4.52 -4.63 10.34
N PRO A 23 4.05 -5.54 11.23
CA PRO A 23 4.39 -5.50 12.65
C PRO A 23 5.89 -5.36 12.91
N GLU A 24 6.71 -6.04 12.10
CA GLU A 24 8.16 -6.07 12.19
C GLU A 24 8.83 -4.71 11.93
N ILE A 25 8.16 -3.80 11.20
CA ILE A 25 8.67 -2.45 10.89
C ILE A 25 7.84 -1.31 11.48
N SER A 26 6.69 -1.61 12.09
CA SER A 26 5.73 -0.61 12.59
C SER A 26 6.36 0.45 13.50
N THR A 27 7.29 0.07 14.38
CA THR A 27 8.06 1.01 15.21
C THR A 27 8.86 2.02 14.39
N ALA A 28 9.45 1.60 13.28
CA ALA A 28 10.19 2.49 12.39
C ALA A 28 9.23 3.41 11.60
N THR A 29 8.07 2.89 11.17
CA THR A 29 7.00 3.69 10.56
C THR A 29 6.49 4.78 11.52
N ASP A 30 6.29 4.43 12.79
CA ASP A 30 5.86 5.36 13.84
C ASP A 30 6.93 6.42 14.13
N ALA A 31 8.21 6.03 14.17
CA ALA A 31 9.32 6.96 14.33
C ALA A 31 9.41 7.97 13.16
N LEU A 32 9.18 7.51 11.92
CA LEU A 32 9.11 8.39 10.76
C LEU A 32 7.93 9.38 10.89
N TRP A 33 6.75 8.89 11.26
CA TRP A 33 5.59 9.77 11.48
C TRP A 33 5.85 10.79 12.58
N HIS A 34 6.47 10.37 13.69
CA HIS A 34 6.85 11.27 14.78
C HIS A 34 7.75 12.41 14.29
N ALA A 35 8.79 12.10 13.52
CA ALA A 35 9.68 13.12 12.95
C ALA A 35 8.94 14.08 11.98
N ILE A 36 8.04 13.56 11.14
CA ILE A 36 7.19 14.38 10.27
C ILE A 36 6.31 15.31 11.12
N ARG A 37 5.66 14.77 12.15
CA ARG A 37 4.78 15.50 13.06
C ARG A 37 5.52 16.61 13.81
N GLU A 38 6.73 16.37 14.30
CA GLU A 38 7.56 17.40 14.91
C GLU A 38 7.89 18.52 13.92
N ALA A 39 8.25 18.18 12.68
CA ALA A 39 8.52 19.16 11.63
C ALA A 39 7.28 19.98 11.26
N LEU A 40 6.08 19.39 11.29
CA LEU A 40 4.81 20.08 11.10
C LEU A 40 4.50 21.02 12.28
N ALA A 41 4.75 20.59 13.51
CA ALA A 41 4.54 21.38 14.72
C ALA A 41 5.40 22.65 14.74
N VAL A 42 6.67 22.58 14.32
CA VAL A 42 7.55 23.76 14.15
C VAL A 42 6.97 24.79 13.18
N ARG A 43 6.13 24.35 12.24
CA ARG A 43 5.46 25.21 11.24
C ARG A 43 4.03 25.59 11.65
N GLY A 44 3.59 25.23 12.85
CA GLY A 44 2.24 25.50 13.34
C GLY A 44 1.13 24.72 12.62
N ILE A 45 1.48 23.61 11.94
CA ILE A 45 0.50 22.77 11.24
C ILE A 45 0.01 21.69 12.21
N PRO A 46 -1.30 21.62 12.51
CA PRO A 46 -1.85 20.58 13.38
C PRO A 46 -1.74 19.21 12.71
N ALA A 47 -1.44 18.17 13.50
CA ALA A 47 -1.30 16.80 13.05
C ALA A 47 -1.76 15.82 14.14
N PRO A 48 -2.31 14.64 13.78
CA PRO A 48 -2.68 13.64 14.78
C PRO A 48 -1.46 13.11 15.52
N HIS A 49 -1.67 12.63 16.75
CA HIS A 49 -0.58 12.05 17.54
C HIS A 49 -0.06 10.78 16.86
N GLU A 50 -0.93 9.88 16.43
CA GLU A 50 -0.56 8.57 15.91
C GLU A 50 -1.02 8.38 14.47
N LEU A 51 -0.41 7.41 13.79
CA LEU A 51 -0.91 6.93 12.51
C LEU A 51 -2.21 6.18 12.73
N ASP A 52 -3.21 6.48 11.91
CA ASP A 52 -4.43 5.70 11.86
C ASP A 52 -4.16 4.36 11.16
N ARG A 53 -4.50 3.27 11.85
CA ARG A 53 -4.46 1.90 11.32
C ARG A 53 -5.84 1.24 11.38
N SER A 54 -6.87 2.02 11.72
CA SER A 54 -8.23 1.52 11.94
C SER A 54 -9.10 1.65 10.68
N HIS A 55 -8.90 2.70 9.87
CA HIS A 55 -9.61 2.86 8.60
C HIS A 55 -8.90 2.12 7.48
N SER A 56 -9.68 1.71 6.47
CA SER A 56 -9.08 1.26 5.22
C SER A 56 -8.34 2.41 4.53
N ALA A 57 -7.33 2.08 3.73
CA ALA A 57 -6.58 3.10 3.00
C ALA A 57 -7.49 3.90 2.05
N GLU A 58 -8.44 3.23 1.40
CA GLU A 58 -9.41 3.88 0.49
C GLU A 58 -10.28 4.90 1.24
N ASP A 59 -10.82 4.53 2.41
CA ASP A 59 -11.64 5.44 3.22
C ASP A 59 -10.84 6.67 3.66
N ALA A 60 -9.58 6.46 4.07
CA ALA A 60 -8.71 7.54 4.50
C ALA A 60 -8.33 8.46 3.33
N TRP A 61 -8.02 7.90 2.14
CA TRP A 61 -7.66 8.67 0.95
C TRP A 61 -8.77 9.62 0.48
N HIS A 62 -10.03 9.25 0.70
CA HIS A 62 -11.19 10.05 0.34
C HIS A 62 -11.74 10.92 1.48
N SER A 63 -11.10 10.88 2.66
CA SER A 63 -11.53 11.67 3.82
C SER A 63 -11.17 13.15 3.67
N ASN A 64 -12.12 14.03 3.98
CA ASN A 64 -11.88 15.47 4.07
C ASN A 64 -10.92 15.85 5.22
N ASN A 65 -10.68 14.93 6.16
CA ASN A 65 -9.76 15.12 7.28
C ASN A 65 -8.35 14.58 7.00
N LEU A 66 -8.09 14.08 5.78
CA LEU A 66 -6.79 13.52 5.44
C LEU A 66 -5.72 14.62 5.45
N LEU A 67 -4.75 14.48 6.35
CA LEU A 67 -3.56 15.32 6.38
C LEU A 67 -2.45 14.72 5.49
N LEU A 68 -2.18 13.43 5.67
CA LEU A 68 -1.11 12.74 4.96
C LEU A 68 -1.44 11.25 4.81
N SER A 69 -1.28 10.71 3.61
CA SER A 69 -1.27 9.25 3.42
C SER A 69 -0.19 8.84 2.43
N GLN A 70 0.15 7.56 2.47
CA GLN A 70 0.90 6.86 1.43
C GLN A 70 -0.07 6.03 0.58
N THR A 71 0.18 5.95 -0.73
CA THR A 71 -0.59 5.15 -1.70
C THR A 71 0.34 4.44 -2.68
N CYS A 72 -0.14 3.35 -3.27
CA CYS A 72 0.48 2.75 -4.45
C CYS A 72 0.26 3.64 -5.70
N GLY A 73 1.08 3.44 -6.73
CA GLY A 73 1.00 4.23 -7.97
C GLY A 73 -0.30 4.00 -8.76
N LEU A 74 -0.88 2.79 -8.73
CA LEU A 74 -2.07 2.49 -9.52
C LEU A 74 -3.35 3.19 -8.99
N PRO A 75 -3.68 3.16 -7.68
CA PRO A 75 -4.75 3.98 -7.12
C PRO A 75 -4.51 5.49 -7.36
N LEU A 76 -3.26 5.95 -7.22
CA LEU A 76 -2.90 7.34 -7.47
C LEU A 76 -3.32 7.80 -8.86
N VAL A 77 -2.99 7.04 -9.91
CA VAL A 77 -3.30 7.45 -11.30
C VAL A 77 -4.74 7.19 -11.70
N LYS A 78 -5.41 6.18 -11.12
CA LYS A 78 -6.77 5.79 -11.51
C LYS A 78 -7.86 6.58 -10.79
N THR A 79 -7.73 6.76 -9.48
CA THR A 79 -8.83 7.27 -8.63
C THR A 79 -8.43 8.52 -7.86
N LEU A 80 -7.19 8.63 -7.38
CA LEU A 80 -6.84 9.70 -6.41
C LEU A 80 -6.27 10.98 -7.03
N ARG A 81 -5.84 10.99 -8.29
CA ARG A 81 -5.12 12.14 -8.90
C ARG A 81 -5.85 13.48 -8.77
N LYS A 82 -7.18 13.47 -8.67
CA LYS A 82 -8.02 14.68 -8.52
C LYS A 82 -8.36 15.03 -7.07
N HIS A 83 -8.05 14.14 -6.12
CA HIS A 83 -8.43 14.25 -4.71
C HIS A 83 -7.24 14.56 -3.81
N VAL A 84 -6.02 14.17 -4.20
CA VAL A 84 -4.81 14.33 -3.39
C VAL A 84 -3.72 15.08 -4.15
N GLN A 85 -2.81 15.69 -3.39
CA GLN A 85 -1.57 16.24 -3.93
C GLN A 85 -0.40 15.31 -3.57
N VAL A 86 0.42 14.98 -4.57
CA VAL A 86 1.65 14.20 -4.34
C VAL A 86 2.69 15.10 -3.69
N LEU A 87 3.12 14.74 -2.48
CA LEU A 87 4.18 15.45 -1.75
C LEU A 87 5.58 14.92 -2.06
N GLY A 88 5.68 13.63 -2.41
CA GLY A 88 6.94 12.97 -2.70
C GLY A 88 6.77 11.47 -2.87
N CYS A 89 7.90 10.77 -2.94
CA CYS A 89 7.96 9.30 -2.96
C CYS A 89 9.01 8.82 -1.94
N PHE A 90 8.84 7.59 -1.47
CA PHE A 90 9.82 6.96 -0.60
C PHE A 90 11.06 6.54 -1.40
N THR A 91 12.23 6.68 -0.78
CA THR A 91 13.49 6.15 -1.29
C THR A 91 13.90 4.98 -0.41
N TYR A 92 14.37 3.90 -1.02
CA TYR A 92 14.83 2.72 -0.31
C TYR A 92 16.34 2.57 -0.46
N GLU A 93 17.01 2.16 0.62
CA GLU A 93 18.44 1.89 0.61
C GLU A 93 18.77 0.82 -0.44
N GLY A 94 19.85 1.03 -1.20
CA GLY A 94 20.29 0.10 -2.24
C GLY A 94 19.49 0.15 -3.54
N ILE A 95 18.51 1.05 -3.68
CA ILE A 95 17.77 1.26 -4.94
C ILE A 95 18.12 2.62 -5.56
N THR A 96 18.59 2.57 -6.80
CA THR A 96 18.98 3.74 -7.60
C THR A 96 18.27 3.68 -8.95
N PRO A 97 17.68 4.79 -9.44
CA PRO A 97 17.61 6.11 -8.83
C PRO A 97 16.70 6.17 -7.59
N ALA A 98 16.91 7.21 -6.76
CA ALA A 98 16.06 7.48 -5.61
C ALA A 98 14.59 7.66 -6.05
N GLY A 99 13.68 6.93 -5.39
CA GLY A 99 12.25 6.91 -5.70
C GLY A 99 11.79 5.67 -6.47
N ASP A 100 12.74 4.90 -7.00
CA ASP A 100 12.43 3.62 -7.63
C ASP A 100 12.20 2.52 -6.59
N TYR A 101 11.44 1.51 -7.00
CA TYR A 101 11.26 0.27 -6.24
C TYR A 101 11.04 -0.90 -7.21
N TYR A 102 11.31 -2.11 -6.75
CA TYR A 102 11.11 -3.33 -7.53
C TYR A 102 9.89 -4.10 -7.01
N SER A 103 9.08 -4.60 -7.95
CA SER A 103 8.11 -5.64 -7.65
C SER A 103 8.79 -7.00 -7.77
N VAL A 104 8.55 -7.89 -6.81
CA VAL A 104 9.10 -9.25 -6.83
C VAL A 104 7.98 -10.26 -7.00
N ILE A 105 8.20 -11.23 -7.88
CA ILE A 105 7.36 -12.42 -7.98
C ILE A 105 8.02 -13.48 -7.13
N ILE A 106 7.28 -14.00 -6.15
CA ILE A 106 7.76 -15.05 -5.28
C ILE A 106 7.08 -16.37 -5.63
N THR A 107 7.84 -17.45 -5.54
CA THR A 107 7.38 -18.81 -5.75
C THR A 107 7.84 -19.66 -4.56
N ARG A 108 7.22 -20.82 -4.37
CA ARG A 108 7.81 -21.83 -3.48
C ARG A 108 9.13 -22.31 -4.09
N ALA A 109 10.12 -22.60 -3.25
CA ALA A 109 11.42 -23.08 -3.70
C ALA A 109 11.31 -24.30 -4.64
N SER A 110 10.35 -25.20 -4.39
CA SER A 110 10.08 -26.38 -5.22
C SER A 110 9.59 -26.09 -6.64
N CYS A 111 9.14 -24.86 -6.92
CA CYS A 111 8.65 -24.43 -8.23
C CYS A 111 9.76 -23.82 -9.10
N GLY A 112 10.91 -23.45 -8.51
CA GLY A 112 11.95 -22.70 -9.19
C GLY A 112 11.56 -21.24 -9.45
N GLN A 113 12.48 -20.51 -10.09
CA GLN A 113 12.35 -19.06 -10.34
C GLN A 113 11.87 -18.71 -11.76
N ASP A 114 11.91 -19.69 -12.67
CA ASP A 114 11.52 -19.46 -14.06
C ASP A 114 10.00 -19.35 -14.17
N LEU A 115 9.54 -18.15 -14.53
CA LEU A 115 8.13 -17.86 -14.66
C LEU A 115 7.45 -18.76 -15.70
N THR A 116 8.16 -19.23 -16.74
CA THR A 116 7.60 -20.12 -17.76
C THR A 116 7.12 -21.46 -17.20
N ASN A 117 7.71 -21.92 -16.09
CA ASN A 117 7.33 -23.15 -15.39
C ASN A 117 6.08 -22.97 -14.51
N MET A 118 5.52 -21.76 -14.42
CA MET A 118 4.35 -21.46 -13.59
C MET A 118 3.02 -21.66 -14.33
N ARG A 119 3.05 -22.02 -15.62
CA ARG A 119 1.82 -22.30 -16.38
C ARG A 119 0.97 -23.37 -15.69
N GLY A 120 -0.33 -23.09 -15.56
CA GLY A 120 -1.29 -23.99 -14.92
C GLY A 120 -1.14 -24.11 -13.40
N LYS A 121 -0.18 -23.42 -12.76
CA LYS A 121 -0.14 -23.30 -11.30
C LYS A 121 -1.18 -22.30 -10.80
N ARG A 122 -1.44 -22.31 -9.49
CA ARG A 122 -2.23 -21.28 -8.80
C ARG A 122 -1.33 -20.08 -8.51
N THR A 123 -1.93 -18.89 -8.48
CA THR A 123 -1.25 -17.66 -8.08
C THR A 123 -2.08 -16.87 -7.07
N ALA A 124 -1.44 -15.98 -6.31
CA ALA A 124 -2.09 -15.07 -5.38
C ALA A 124 -1.67 -13.62 -5.66
N ILE A 125 -2.64 -12.70 -5.61
CA ILE A 125 -2.46 -11.26 -5.75
C ILE A 125 -3.04 -10.55 -4.53
N ASN A 126 -2.47 -9.41 -4.11
CA ASN A 126 -3.00 -8.68 -2.95
C ASN A 126 -4.33 -7.99 -3.24
N GLY A 127 -4.51 -7.47 -4.45
CA GLY A 127 -5.70 -6.75 -4.89
C GLY A 127 -5.63 -6.46 -6.38
N THR A 128 -6.77 -6.39 -7.06
CA THR A 128 -6.83 -6.16 -8.51
C THR A 128 -6.42 -4.74 -8.93
N ASP A 129 -6.48 -3.82 -7.99
CA ASP A 129 -6.09 -2.41 -8.04
C ASP A 129 -4.62 -2.17 -7.66
N SER A 130 -3.88 -3.24 -7.34
CA SER A 130 -2.46 -3.17 -6.98
C SER A 130 -1.56 -3.05 -8.20
N TYR A 131 -0.65 -2.06 -8.19
CA TYR A 131 0.41 -2.01 -9.21
C TYR A 131 1.36 -3.20 -9.04
N SER A 132 2.01 -3.29 -7.88
CA SER A 132 3.11 -4.23 -7.65
C SER A 132 2.65 -5.68 -7.51
N GLY A 133 1.47 -5.91 -6.94
CA GLY A 133 0.98 -7.26 -6.65
C GLY A 133 -0.05 -7.79 -7.63
N CYS A 134 -0.44 -7.03 -8.67
CA CYS A 134 -1.34 -7.49 -9.72
C CYS A 134 -0.86 -7.08 -11.11
N LEU A 135 -0.78 -5.78 -11.41
CA LEU A 135 -0.42 -5.31 -12.75
C LEU A 135 0.99 -5.74 -13.17
N ALA A 136 1.97 -5.64 -12.26
CA ALA A 136 3.34 -6.08 -12.53
C ALA A 136 3.42 -7.58 -12.89
N LEU A 137 2.63 -8.43 -12.22
CA LEU A 137 2.55 -9.86 -12.56
C LEU A 137 1.92 -10.07 -13.94
N GLN A 138 0.83 -9.35 -14.25
CA GLN A 138 0.20 -9.43 -15.57
C GLN A 138 1.18 -9.03 -16.68
N CYS A 139 1.91 -7.93 -16.49
CA CYS A 139 2.95 -7.49 -17.42
C CYS A 139 4.08 -8.52 -17.57
N ALA A 140 4.51 -9.18 -16.50
CA ALA A 140 5.55 -10.20 -16.54
C ALA A 140 5.10 -11.49 -17.27
N VAL A 141 3.82 -11.84 -17.15
CA VAL A 141 3.23 -13.03 -17.76
C VAL A 141 2.81 -12.81 -19.22
N ALA A 142 2.42 -11.58 -19.60
CA ALA A 142 1.89 -11.27 -20.93
C ALA A 142 2.78 -11.76 -22.10
N PRO A 143 4.12 -11.61 -22.08
CA PRO A 143 4.98 -12.07 -23.18
C PRO A 143 5.03 -13.59 -23.34
N ILE A 144 4.75 -14.35 -22.28
CA ILE A 144 4.85 -15.81 -22.25
C ILE A 144 3.48 -16.50 -22.22
N SER A 145 2.39 -15.72 -22.15
CA SER A 145 1.03 -16.24 -22.23
C SER A 145 0.51 -16.15 -23.65
N SER A 146 0.43 -17.29 -24.34
CA SER A 146 -0.42 -17.43 -25.53
C SER A 146 -1.91 -17.31 -25.16
N THR A 147 -2.76 -17.04 -26.15
CA THR A 147 -4.21 -16.83 -26.01
C THR A 147 -4.86 -17.85 -25.07
N GLY A 148 -5.40 -17.38 -23.94
CA GLY A 148 -5.95 -18.21 -22.86
C GLY A 148 -5.48 -17.76 -21.47
N GLY A 149 -5.94 -18.43 -20.41
CA GLY A 149 -5.48 -18.19 -19.04
C GLY A 149 -4.11 -18.83 -18.77
N TYR A 150 -3.19 -18.09 -18.15
CA TYR A 150 -1.84 -18.59 -17.82
C TYR A 150 -1.82 -19.46 -16.55
N PHE A 151 -2.47 -18.98 -15.49
CA PHE A 151 -2.63 -19.68 -14.21
C PHE A 151 -3.94 -20.47 -14.18
N SER A 152 -3.99 -21.58 -13.44
CA SER A 152 -5.22 -22.35 -13.24
C SER A 152 -6.22 -21.68 -12.29
N GLY A 153 -5.75 -20.73 -11.48
CA GLY A 153 -6.59 -19.92 -10.60
C GLY A 153 -5.82 -18.76 -9.99
N VAL A 154 -6.53 -17.68 -9.69
CA VAL A 154 -6.01 -16.46 -9.06
C VAL A 154 -6.75 -16.24 -7.74
N GLN A 155 -6.02 -16.22 -6.63
CA GLN A 155 -6.56 -15.87 -5.31
C GLN A 155 -6.30 -14.39 -5.01
N VAL A 156 -7.33 -13.65 -4.63
CA VAL A 156 -7.18 -12.29 -4.07
C VAL A 156 -7.03 -12.43 -2.56
N SER A 157 -5.88 -12.03 -2.03
CA SER A 157 -5.50 -12.26 -0.63
C SER A 157 -5.78 -11.08 0.30
N GLY A 158 -5.98 -9.88 -0.25
CA GLY A 158 -6.24 -8.63 0.48
C GLY A 158 -4.98 -7.86 0.90
N SER A 159 -3.79 -8.48 0.96
CA SER A 159 -2.54 -7.79 1.29
C SER A 159 -1.30 -8.52 0.77
N HIS A 160 -0.16 -7.84 0.63
CA HIS A 160 1.10 -8.48 0.25
C HIS A 160 1.49 -9.61 1.23
N ARG A 161 1.26 -9.41 2.53
CA ARG A 161 1.56 -10.41 3.57
C ARG A 161 0.69 -11.66 3.43
N GLU A 162 -0.59 -11.48 3.12
CA GLU A 162 -1.48 -12.61 2.85
C GLU A 162 -1.15 -13.32 1.53
N SER A 163 -0.68 -12.59 0.50
CA SER A 163 -0.17 -13.24 -0.72
C SER A 163 1.04 -14.12 -0.43
N ILE A 164 1.98 -13.67 0.42
CA ILE A 164 3.14 -14.47 0.85
C ILE A 164 2.66 -15.73 1.58
N ARG A 165 1.72 -15.59 2.52
CA ARG A 165 1.11 -16.72 3.24
C ARG A 165 0.42 -17.71 2.30
N ALA A 166 -0.31 -17.22 1.30
CA ALA A 166 -0.94 -18.06 0.28
C ALA A 166 0.09 -18.88 -0.52
N VAL A 167 1.24 -18.27 -0.88
CA VAL A 167 2.33 -19.00 -1.56
C VAL A 167 2.90 -20.11 -0.68
N VAL A 168 3.07 -19.87 0.63
CA VAL A 168 3.53 -20.90 1.58
C VAL A 168 2.51 -22.03 1.73
N ASN A 169 1.22 -21.70 1.81
CA ASN A 169 0.14 -22.65 2.09
C ASN A 169 -0.33 -23.45 0.86
N GLY A 170 -0.10 -22.94 -0.36
CA GLY A 170 -0.40 -23.61 -1.64
C GLY A 170 -1.84 -23.46 -2.13
#